data_AF-A0A368XWS1-F1
#
_entry.id   AF-A0A368XWS1-F1
#
_cell.length_a   1.000
_cell.length_b   1.000
_cell.length_c   1.000
_cell.angle_alpha   90.00
_cell.angle_beta   90.00
_cell.angle_gamma   90.00
#
_symmetry.space_group_name_H-M   'P 1'
#
loop_
_entity.id
_entity.type
_entity.pdbx_description
1 polymer ?
#
loop_
_entity_poly.entity_id
_entity_poly.type
_entity_poly.pdbx_seq_one_letter_code
_entity_poly.pdbx_strand_id
1 'polypeptide(L)'
;MTTLIKGGWLVFLSDFSLAHIKKLHEITGSGGWCFPATSGKAPLDAKAMAKQLGDWQTQFKERRDLRARCNVNSLVLAQGRNGAWTPYDITRTGAAMMQEFGITPDVIDRCQNHMLPGSKVRRHYLLYDFAKEKLDALQLLGRRPQEISETSMTDHANMVPVSQVQNEWALQRRRMSCAAC
;
A
#
# COMPACT_ATOMS: atom_id res chain seq x y z
N MET A 1 -10.63 -16.96 10.00
CA MET A 1 -9.86 -17.32 8.81
C MET A 1 -10.85 -17.80 7.76
N THR A 2 -11.09 -17.00 6.73
CA THR A 2 -12.12 -17.28 5.70
C THR A 2 -11.61 -18.33 4.73
N THR A 3 -12.46 -19.29 4.35
CA THR A 3 -12.10 -20.32 3.36
C THR A 3 -11.98 -19.68 1.97
N LEU A 4 -10.89 -19.95 1.26
CA LEU A 4 -10.68 -19.47 -0.11
C LEU A 4 -11.23 -20.46 -1.15
N ILE A 5 -11.64 -19.94 -2.31
CA ILE A 5 -12.03 -20.78 -3.45
C ILE A 5 -10.75 -21.37 -4.07
N LYS A 6 -10.77 -22.69 -4.35
CA LYS A 6 -9.68 -23.40 -5.02
C LYS A 6 -9.87 -23.30 -6.55
N GLY A 7 -8.81 -22.99 -7.29
CA GLY A 7 -8.81 -22.95 -8.76
C GLY A 7 -8.15 -21.69 -9.34
N GLY A 8 -8.25 -21.52 -10.65
CA GLY A 8 -7.83 -20.29 -11.32
C GLY A 8 -8.73 -19.13 -10.92
N TRP A 9 -8.12 -18.00 -10.56
CA TRP A 9 -8.84 -16.81 -10.11
C TRP A 9 -8.29 -15.58 -10.81
N LEU A 10 -9.19 -14.79 -11.40
CA LEU A 10 -8.85 -13.56 -12.11
C LEU A 10 -8.97 -12.37 -11.17
N VAL A 11 -7.86 -11.64 -11.01
CA VAL A 11 -7.77 -10.39 -10.25
C VAL A 11 -7.62 -9.24 -11.24
N PHE A 12 -8.48 -8.24 -11.13
CA PHE A 12 -8.37 -7.02 -11.93
C PHE A 12 -7.40 -6.03 -11.28
N LEU A 13 -6.73 -5.23 -12.08
CA LEU A 13 -5.82 -4.20 -11.60
C LEU A 13 -6.45 -2.83 -11.86
N SER A 14 -6.47 -1.98 -10.85
CA SER A 14 -6.72 -0.55 -11.04
C SER A 14 -5.57 0.11 -11.80
N ASP A 15 -5.82 1.29 -12.36
CA ASP A 15 -4.78 2.04 -13.08
C ASP A 15 -3.59 2.35 -12.17
N PHE A 16 -3.87 2.71 -10.91
CA PHE A 16 -2.87 2.88 -9.86
C PHE A 16 -2.03 1.62 -9.63
N SER A 17 -2.68 0.47 -9.44
CA SER A 17 -1.98 -0.80 -9.19
C SER A 17 -1.15 -1.25 -10.39
N LEU A 18 -1.72 -1.12 -11.60
CA LEU A 18 -1.06 -1.47 -12.85
C LEU A 18 0.20 -0.61 -13.07
N ALA A 19 0.14 0.69 -12.79
CA ALA A 19 1.29 1.57 -12.88
C ALA A 19 2.43 1.12 -11.94
N HIS A 20 2.11 0.71 -10.71
CA HIS A 20 3.11 0.23 -9.75
C HIS A 20 3.70 -1.12 -10.14
N ILE A 21 2.88 -2.04 -10.67
CA ILE A 21 3.36 -3.34 -11.17
C ILE A 21 4.28 -3.16 -12.37
N LYS A 22 3.99 -2.22 -13.28
CA LYS A 22 4.88 -1.88 -14.41
C LYS A 22 6.23 -1.35 -13.93
N LYS A 23 6.22 -0.37 -13.00
CA LYS A 23 7.45 0.14 -12.37
C LYS A 23 8.22 -0.96 -11.64
N LEU A 24 7.53 -1.86 -10.95
CA LEU A 24 8.16 -2.99 -10.29
C LEU A 24 8.85 -3.90 -11.32
N HIS A 25 8.18 -4.19 -12.44
CA HIS A 25 8.75 -5.00 -13.51
C HIS A 25 10.03 -4.39 -14.12
N GLU A 26 10.07 -3.06 -14.27
CA GLU A 26 11.27 -2.33 -14.70
C GLU A 26 12.45 -2.54 -13.74
N ILE A 27 12.19 -2.62 -12.42
CA ILE A 27 13.21 -2.81 -11.39
C ILE A 27 13.66 -4.27 -11.27
N THR A 28 12.71 -5.21 -11.26
CA THR A 28 13.00 -6.63 -11.07
C THR A 28 13.58 -7.30 -12.31
N GLY A 29 13.44 -6.66 -13.47
CA GLY A 29 13.82 -7.20 -14.76
C GLY A 29 12.85 -8.28 -15.27
N SER A 30 13.27 -9.00 -16.30
CA SER A 30 12.47 -9.96 -17.09
C SER A 30 12.39 -11.37 -16.50
N GLY A 31 12.67 -11.54 -15.20
CA GLY A 31 12.58 -12.84 -14.53
C GLY A 31 11.14 -13.37 -14.45
N GLY A 32 10.98 -14.67 -14.22
CA GLY A 32 9.65 -15.32 -14.12
C GLY A 32 8.86 -14.99 -12.84
N TRP A 33 9.36 -14.11 -11.97
CA TRP A 33 8.78 -13.80 -10.68
C TRP A 33 8.56 -12.29 -10.51
N CYS A 34 7.34 -11.90 -10.13
CA CYS A 34 7.02 -10.51 -9.81
C CYS A 34 7.83 -9.97 -8.61
N PHE A 35 8.08 -10.82 -7.62
CA PHE A 35 8.98 -10.55 -6.50
C PHE A 35 10.07 -11.62 -6.45
N PRO A 36 11.22 -11.40 -7.10
CA PRO A 36 12.31 -12.37 -7.09
C PRO A 36 13.04 -12.38 -5.75
N ALA A 37 13.54 -13.55 -5.33
CA ALA A 37 14.54 -13.64 -4.26
C ALA A 37 15.86 -12.99 -4.70
N THR A 38 16.74 -12.67 -3.75
CA THR A 38 18.05 -12.05 -4.03
C THR A 38 18.91 -12.84 -5.02
N SER A 39 18.73 -14.17 -5.08
CA SER A 39 19.42 -15.03 -6.04
C SER A 39 18.87 -14.96 -7.48
N GLY A 40 17.69 -14.36 -7.67
CA GLY A 40 16.95 -14.30 -8.95
C GLY A 40 16.34 -15.63 -9.40
N LYS A 41 16.68 -16.75 -8.74
CA LYS A 41 16.32 -18.12 -9.19
C LYS A 41 15.03 -18.67 -8.59
N ALA A 42 14.44 -17.94 -7.65
CA ALA A 42 13.27 -18.37 -6.89
C ALA A 42 12.38 -17.15 -6.55
N PRO A 43 11.09 -17.36 -6.24
CA PRO A 43 10.27 -16.29 -5.70
C PRO A 43 10.74 -15.90 -4.31
N LEU A 44 10.39 -14.69 -3.89
CA LEU A 44 10.58 -14.22 -2.53
C LEU A 44 9.89 -15.16 -1.51
N ASP A 45 10.55 -15.40 -0.37
CA ASP A 45 9.98 -16.18 0.75
C ASP A 45 8.62 -15.60 1.17
N ALA A 46 7.60 -16.44 1.34
CA ALA A 46 6.25 -16.01 1.68
C ALA A 46 6.18 -15.22 2.99
N LYS A 47 7.14 -15.45 3.91
CA LYS A 47 7.23 -14.72 5.18
C LYS A 47 8.06 -13.44 5.07
N ALA A 48 8.74 -13.18 3.95
CA ALA A 48 9.66 -12.06 3.81
C ALA A 48 8.99 -10.71 4.03
N MET A 49 7.82 -10.48 3.41
CA MET A 49 7.09 -9.21 3.59
C MET A 49 6.70 -8.99 5.06
N ALA A 50 6.13 -10.01 5.71
CA ALA A 50 5.75 -9.91 7.12
C ALA A 50 6.97 -9.68 8.04
N LYS A 51 8.11 -10.30 7.73
CA LYS A 51 9.38 -10.06 8.44
C LYS A 51 9.87 -8.63 8.23
N GLN A 52 9.86 -8.12 6.99
CA GLN A 52 10.28 -6.74 6.67
C GLN A 52 9.39 -5.69 7.35
N LEU A 53 8.06 -5.88 7.32
CA LEU A 53 7.14 -5.03 8.07
C LEU A 53 7.41 -5.06 9.57
N GLY A 54 7.78 -6.22 10.11
CA GLY A 54 8.18 -6.37 11.51
C GLY A 54 9.50 -5.66 11.83
N ASP A 55 10.47 -5.70 10.90
CA ASP A 55 11.74 -5.00 11.03
C ASP A 55 11.52 -3.46 11.00
N TRP A 56 10.54 -2.96 10.25
CA TRP A 56 10.15 -1.53 10.22
C TRP A 56 9.16 -1.08 11.31
N GLN A 57 8.80 -1.97 12.22
CA GLN A 57 7.97 -1.72 13.38
C GLN A 57 8.62 -2.32 14.65
N THR A 58 9.93 -2.11 14.78
CA THR A 58 10.78 -2.81 15.77
C THR A 58 10.34 -2.62 17.21
N GLN A 59 9.74 -1.47 17.57
CA GLN A 59 9.28 -1.23 18.94
C GLN A 59 8.27 -2.27 19.47
N PHE A 60 7.57 -2.99 18.58
CA PHE A 60 6.61 -4.04 18.97
C PHE A 60 7.23 -5.44 18.99
N LYS A 61 8.57 -5.55 18.87
CA LYS A 61 9.27 -6.84 18.86
C LYS A 61 10.04 -7.01 20.16
N GLU A 62 9.71 -8.08 20.89
CA GLU A 62 10.43 -8.50 22.09
C GLU A 62 11.67 -9.32 21.71
N ARG A 63 12.65 -8.68 21.08
CA ARG A 63 13.94 -9.29 20.69
C ARG A 63 15.03 -8.24 20.57
N ARG A 64 16.29 -8.67 20.65
CA ARG A 64 17.43 -7.83 20.24
C ARG A 64 17.39 -7.53 18.74
N ASP A 65 17.95 -6.38 18.38
CA ASP A 65 18.12 -6.00 16.98
C ASP A 65 18.88 -7.08 16.21
N LEU A 66 18.32 -7.45 15.06
CA LEU A 66 18.96 -8.43 14.20
C LEU A 66 20.04 -7.75 13.37
N ARG A 67 21.24 -8.31 13.40
CA ARG A 67 22.36 -7.87 12.56
C ARG A 67 21.99 -7.98 11.08
N ALA A 68 22.35 -6.96 10.30
CA ALA A 68 22.05 -6.85 8.86
C ALA A 68 20.55 -6.82 8.51
N ARG A 69 19.71 -6.30 9.42
CA ARG A 69 18.29 -6.01 9.18
C ARG A 69 18.01 -4.53 9.44
N CYS A 70 16.96 -4.01 8.81
CA CYS A 70 16.52 -2.63 9.00
C CYS A 70 15.61 -2.54 10.22
N ASN A 71 16.19 -2.45 11.43
CA ASN A 71 15.44 -2.38 12.69
C ASN A 71 15.03 -0.92 13.00
N VAL A 72 13.96 -0.44 12.35
CA VAL A 72 13.47 0.95 12.49
C VAL A 72 11.97 0.98 12.81
N ASN A 73 11.40 2.17 12.98
CA ASN A 73 9.98 2.39 13.30
C ASN A 73 9.26 3.24 12.24
N SER A 74 9.76 3.26 10.99
CA SER A 74 9.22 4.09 9.90
C SER A 74 7.78 3.73 9.49
N LEU A 75 7.33 2.51 9.79
CA LEU A 75 5.96 2.06 9.53
C LEU A 75 5.09 1.99 10.80
N VAL A 76 5.57 2.54 11.91
CA VAL A 76 4.72 2.70 13.09
C VAL A 76 3.70 3.79 12.81
N LEU A 77 2.42 3.43 12.88
CA LEU A 77 1.31 4.36 12.71
C LEU A 77 0.78 4.84 14.06
N ALA A 78 0.13 6.01 14.07
CA ALA A 78 -0.55 6.58 15.23
C ALA A 78 0.30 6.67 16.52
N GLN A 79 1.62 6.89 16.37
CA GLN A 79 2.59 6.89 17.48
C GLN A 79 2.60 5.58 18.29
N GLY A 80 2.21 4.48 17.65
CA GLY A 80 2.19 3.15 18.21
C GLY A 80 0.98 2.80 19.08
N ARG A 81 0.01 3.71 19.23
CA ARG A 81 -1.20 3.48 20.04
C ARG A 81 -2.03 2.26 19.61
N ASN A 82 -1.96 1.90 18.32
CA ASN A 82 -2.73 0.79 17.75
C ASN A 82 -1.91 -0.50 17.57
N GLY A 83 -0.68 -0.55 18.10
CA GLY A 83 0.20 -1.70 17.97
C GLY A 83 0.73 -1.93 16.56
N ALA A 84 1.34 -3.10 16.36
CA ALA A 84 1.87 -3.52 15.07
C ALA A 84 0.76 -3.88 14.10
N TRP A 85 0.94 -3.51 12.82
CA TRP A 85 0.08 -3.97 11.73
C TRP A 85 0.83 -4.94 10.82
N THR A 86 0.06 -5.73 10.08
CA THR A 86 0.48 -6.88 9.28
C THR A 86 -0.06 -6.77 7.85
N PRO A 87 0.43 -7.58 6.88
CA PRO A 87 -0.14 -7.60 5.53
C PRO A 87 -1.65 -7.89 5.51
N TYR A 88 -2.16 -8.66 6.48
CA TYR A 88 -3.58 -8.92 6.61
C TYR A 88 -4.38 -7.65 6.89
N ASP A 89 -3.81 -6.71 7.65
CA ASP A 89 -4.47 -5.45 7.99
C ASP A 89 -4.63 -4.56 6.76
N ILE A 90 -3.68 -4.59 5.81
CA ILE A 90 -3.83 -3.93 4.50
C ILE A 90 -5.08 -4.47 3.79
N THR A 91 -5.27 -5.79 3.76
CA THR A 91 -6.43 -6.40 3.08
C THR A 91 -7.75 -6.05 3.79
N ARG A 92 -7.75 -5.94 5.13
CA ARG A 92 -8.93 -5.51 5.89
C ARG A 92 -9.26 -4.04 5.64
N THR A 93 -8.25 -3.17 5.61
CA THR A 93 -8.42 -1.76 5.26
C THR A 93 -8.98 -1.60 3.85
N GLY A 94 -8.50 -2.38 2.88
CA GLY A 94 -9.06 -2.38 1.53
C GLY A 94 -10.54 -2.75 1.49
N ALA A 95 -10.94 -3.81 2.22
CA ALA A 95 -12.36 -4.19 2.33
C ALA A 95 -13.22 -3.12 3.02
N ALA A 96 -12.72 -2.52 4.11
CA ALA A 96 -13.42 -1.44 4.79
C ALA A 96 -13.62 -0.22 3.87
N MET A 97 -12.58 0.19 3.13
CA MET A 97 -12.69 1.28 2.15
C MET A 97 -13.69 0.95 1.03
N MET A 98 -13.66 -0.27 0.50
CA MET A 98 -14.66 -0.69 -0.50
C MET A 98 -16.09 -0.60 0.07
N GLN A 99 -16.29 -0.96 1.34
CA GLN A 99 -17.59 -0.82 2.01
C GLN A 99 -18.01 0.65 2.16
N GLU A 100 -17.10 1.54 2.56
CA GLU A 100 -17.34 2.99 2.64
C GLU A 100 -17.73 3.58 1.27
N PHE A 101 -17.18 3.03 0.19
CA PHE A 101 -17.53 3.40 -1.18
C PHE A 101 -18.87 2.81 -1.68
N GLY A 102 -19.61 2.11 -0.81
CA GLY A 102 -20.92 1.53 -1.14
C GLY A 102 -20.84 0.24 -1.96
N ILE A 103 -19.65 -0.38 -2.09
CA ILE A 103 -19.52 -1.68 -2.74
C ILE A 103 -20.17 -2.75 -1.84
N THR A 104 -20.95 -3.64 -2.46
CA THR A 104 -21.68 -4.66 -1.70
C THR A 104 -20.72 -5.70 -1.10
N PRO A 105 -21.05 -6.26 0.08
CA PRO A 105 -20.21 -7.30 0.70
C PRO A 105 -19.94 -8.50 -0.22
N ASP A 106 -20.90 -8.89 -1.07
CA ASP A 106 -20.72 -9.99 -2.04
C ASP A 106 -19.61 -9.70 -3.04
N VAL A 107 -19.53 -8.46 -3.56
CA VAL A 107 -18.47 -8.05 -4.48
C VAL A 107 -17.13 -7.93 -3.76
N ILE A 108 -17.10 -7.41 -2.52
CA ILE A 108 -15.89 -7.32 -1.70
C ILE A 108 -15.30 -8.71 -1.45
N ASP A 109 -16.12 -9.66 -1.01
CA ASP A 109 -15.69 -11.04 -0.78
C ASP A 109 -15.16 -11.70 -2.05
N ARG A 110 -15.80 -11.46 -3.21
CA ARG A 110 -15.30 -11.95 -4.50
C ARG A 110 -13.97 -11.32 -4.91
N CYS A 111 -13.76 -10.03 -4.63
CA CYS A 111 -12.47 -9.35 -4.84
C CYS A 111 -11.37 -9.92 -3.94
N GLN A 112 -11.71 -10.53 -2.81
CA GLN A 112 -10.76 -11.15 -1.88
C GLN A 112 -10.65 -12.68 -2.03
N ASN A 113 -11.32 -13.25 -3.03
CA ASN A 113 -11.44 -14.70 -3.24
C ASN A 113 -12.02 -15.46 -2.03
N HIS A 114 -12.86 -14.80 -1.24
CA HIS A 114 -13.55 -15.40 -0.12
C HIS A 114 -14.68 -16.33 -0.59
N MET A 115 -14.84 -17.44 0.14
CA MET A 115 -15.98 -18.32 -0.07
C MET A 115 -17.25 -17.66 0.45
N LEU A 116 -18.17 -17.35 -0.47
CA LEU A 116 -19.44 -16.72 -0.12
C LEU A 116 -20.30 -17.64 0.77
N PRO A 117 -20.95 -17.05 1.80
CA PRO A 117 -21.90 -17.76 2.64
C PRO A 117 -23.13 -18.18 1.82
N GLY A 118 -23.72 -19.33 2.16
CA GLY A 118 -24.92 -19.86 1.50
C GLY A 118 -24.81 -21.34 1.11
N SER A 119 -25.92 -21.88 0.59
CA SER A 119 -26.01 -23.29 0.22
C SER A 119 -25.12 -23.65 -0.96
N LYS A 120 -24.62 -24.90 -1.01
CA LYS A 120 -23.91 -25.43 -2.19
C LYS A 120 -24.74 -25.30 -3.46
N VAL A 121 -26.07 -25.38 -3.33
CA VAL A 121 -27.05 -25.22 -4.41
C VAL A 121 -26.96 -23.81 -5.03
N ARG A 122 -26.89 -22.76 -4.21
CA ARG A 122 -26.76 -21.37 -4.69
C ARG A 122 -25.53 -21.18 -5.58
N ARG A 123 -24.43 -21.88 -5.30
CA ARG A 123 -23.19 -21.82 -6.10
C ARG A 123 -23.32 -22.46 -7.49
N HIS A 124 -24.23 -23.41 -7.67
CA HIS A 124 -24.46 -24.04 -8.97
C HIS A 124 -25.39 -23.22 -9.88
N TYR A 125 -26.25 -22.37 -9.29
CA TYR A 125 -27.21 -21.56 -10.06
C TYR A 125 -26.72 -20.13 -10.33
N LEU A 126 -25.99 -19.52 -9.40
CA LEU A 126 -25.52 -18.14 -9.56
C LEU A 126 -24.14 -18.11 -10.22
N LEU A 127 -24.14 -18.27 -11.55
CA LEU A 127 -22.94 -18.39 -12.38
C LEU A 127 -22.39 -17.06 -12.91
N TYR A 128 -23.04 -15.93 -12.59
CA TYR A 128 -22.52 -14.61 -12.96
C TYR A 128 -21.13 -14.40 -12.35
N ASP A 129 -20.18 -13.96 -13.16
CA ASP A 129 -18.74 -13.94 -12.80
C ASP A 129 -18.32 -12.66 -12.06
N PHE A 130 -19.20 -11.65 -12.04
CA PHE A 130 -18.98 -10.33 -11.45
C PHE A 130 -17.73 -9.62 -11.99
N ALA A 131 -17.32 -9.90 -13.23
CA ALA A 131 -16.09 -9.33 -13.79
C ALA A 131 -16.11 -7.80 -13.77
N LYS A 132 -17.22 -7.20 -14.20
CA LYS A 132 -17.40 -5.75 -14.25
C LYS A 132 -17.42 -5.13 -12.85
N GLU A 133 -18.16 -5.70 -11.92
CA GLU A 133 -18.29 -5.18 -10.56
C GLU A 133 -16.98 -5.27 -9.78
N LYS A 134 -16.23 -6.37 -9.96
CA LYS A 134 -14.88 -6.50 -9.38
C LYS A 134 -13.94 -5.45 -9.95
N LEU A 135 -13.96 -5.23 -11.27
CA LEU A 135 -13.15 -4.20 -11.91
C LEU A 135 -13.50 -2.80 -11.38
N ASP A 136 -14.78 -2.44 -11.38
CA ASP A 136 -15.27 -1.15 -10.91
C ASP A 136 -14.91 -0.91 -9.43
N ALA A 137 -15.06 -1.94 -8.58
CA ALA A 137 -14.69 -1.88 -7.16
C ALA A 137 -13.17 -1.69 -6.95
N LEU A 138 -12.34 -2.44 -7.69
CA LEU A 138 -10.89 -2.34 -7.58
C LEU A 138 -10.36 -1.02 -8.15
N GLN A 139 -10.97 -0.49 -9.22
CA GLN A 139 -10.68 0.84 -9.75
C GLN A 139 -11.01 1.94 -8.73
N LEU A 140 -12.19 1.86 -8.10
CA LEU A 140 -12.57 2.80 -7.06
C LEU A 140 -11.65 2.72 -5.83
N LEU A 141 -11.28 1.52 -5.39
CA LEU A 141 -10.29 1.35 -4.33
C LEU A 141 -8.94 1.97 -4.69
N GLY A 142 -8.51 1.85 -5.95
CA GLY A 142 -7.24 2.39 -6.45
C GLY A 142 -7.13 3.92 -6.42
N ARG A 143 -8.25 4.64 -6.45
CA ARG A 143 -8.27 6.11 -6.38
C ARG A 143 -7.74 6.63 -5.04
N ARG A 144 -8.07 5.96 -3.94
CA ARG A 144 -7.69 6.44 -2.60
C ARG A 144 -6.18 6.51 -2.36
N PRO A 145 -5.37 5.45 -2.59
CA PRO A 145 -3.93 5.54 -2.45
C PRO A 145 -3.30 6.47 -3.51
N GLN A 146 -3.92 6.62 -4.69
CA GLN A 146 -3.49 7.58 -5.69
C GLN A 146 -3.61 9.02 -5.16
N GLU A 147 -4.77 9.41 -4.64
CA GLU A 147 -5.00 10.73 -4.03
C GLU A 147 -4.00 11.02 -2.89
N ILE A 148 -3.75 10.04 -2.02
CA ILE A 148 -2.80 10.17 -0.89
C ILE A 148 -1.38 10.38 -1.42
N SER A 149 -0.99 9.65 -2.47
CA SER A 149 0.33 9.76 -3.08
C SER A 149 0.54 11.13 -3.73
N GLU A 150 -0.47 11.65 -4.42
CA GLU A 150 -0.44 12.97 -5.06
C GLU A 150 -0.41 14.11 -4.04
N THR A 151 -1.23 14.03 -2.98
CA THR A 151 -1.28 15.03 -1.90
C THR A 151 0.07 15.16 -1.17
N SER A 152 0.75 14.04 -0.96
CA SER A 152 2.07 14.01 -0.30
C SER A 152 3.17 14.69 -1.13
N MET A 153 3.02 14.76 -2.46
CA MET A 153 3.96 15.47 -3.33
C MET A 153 3.78 17.00 -3.24
N THR A 154 2.55 17.48 -3.02
CA THR A 154 2.24 18.90 -2.84
C THR A 154 2.68 19.46 -1.48
N ASP A 155 2.59 18.68 -0.40
CA ASP A 155 3.03 19.12 0.94
C ASP A 155 4.55 19.31 1.01
N HIS A 156 5.34 18.47 0.30
CA HIS A 156 6.78 18.66 0.17
C HIS A 156 7.17 19.79 -0.79
N ALA A 157 6.33 20.14 -1.77
CA ALA A 157 6.56 21.27 -2.67
C ALA A 157 6.39 22.64 -1.99
N ASN A 158 5.59 22.72 -0.93
CA ASN A 158 5.37 23.94 -0.14
C ASN A 158 6.25 24.04 1.13
N MET A 159 7.13 23.07 1.38
CA MET A 159 8.12 23.15 2.47
C MET A 159 9.43 23.75 1.96
N VAL A 160 9.59 25.07 2.08
CA VAL A 160 10.91 25.71 1.98
C VAL A 160 11.65 25.49 3.32
N PRO A 161 12.87 24.93 3.34
CA PRO A 161 13.69 24.86 4.53
C PRO A 161 13.77 26.22 5.24
N VAL A 162 13.56 26.27 6.56
CA VAL A 162 13.66 27.52 7.34
C VAL A 162 15.00 28.23 7.12
N SER A 163 16.06 27.47 6.84
CA SER A 163 17.38 27.99 6.46
C SER A 163 17.38 28.79 5.14
N GLN A 164 16.54 28.45 4.16
CA GLN A 164 16.38 29.24 2.93
C GLN A 164 15.54 30.49 3.17
N VAL A 165 14.48 30.41 3.99
CA VAL A 165 13.65 31.58 4.35
C VAL A 165 14.46 32.63 5.13
N GLN A 166 15.34 32.21 6.04
CA GLN A 166 16.19 33.13 6.81
C GLN A 166 17.20 33.89 5.94
N ASN A 167 17.70 33.27 4.86
CA ASN A 167 18.66 33.91 3.96
C ASN A 167 18.01 35.00 3.09
N GLU A 168 16.78 34.82 2.63
CA GLU A 168 16.05 35.85 1.88
C GLU A 168 15.72 37.07 2.76
N TRP A 169 15.31 36.85 4.02
CA TRP A 169 15.02 37.92 4.97
C TRP A 169 16.27 38.67 5.45
N ALA A 170 17.45 38.03 5.40
CA ALA A 170 18.73 38.67 5.68
C ALA A 170 19.21 39.51 4.48
N LEU A 171 18.98 39.05 3.25
CA LEU A 171 19.31 39.79 2.02
C LEU A 171 18.39 41.01 1.79
N GLN A 172 17.09 40.90 2.10
CA GLN A 172 16.17 42.04 2.03
C GLN A 172 16.47 43.11 3.09
N ARG A 173 16.87 42.72 4.31
CA ARG A 173 17.33 43.68 5.34
C ARG A 173 18.65 44.36 4.99
N ARG A 174 19.58 43.68 4.31
CA ARG A 174 20.81 44.31 3.79
C ARG A 174 20.54 45.28 2.62
N ARG A 175 19.56 44.99 1.75
CA ARG A 175 19.15 45.92 0.68
C ARG A 175 18.49 47.20 1.20
N MET A 176 17.71 47.12 2.28
CA MET A 176 17.10 48.32 2.88
C MET A 176 18.08 49.18 3.69
N SER A 177 19.21 48.62 4.14
CA SER A 177 20.23 49.37 4.89
C SER A 177 21.21 50.15 4.00
N CYS A 178 21.31 49.87 2.70
CA CYS A 178 22.19 50.58 1.76
C CYS A 178 21.49 51.69 0.96
N ALA A 179 20.19 51.93 1.16
CA ALA A 179 19.44 52.99 0.49
C ALA A 179 19.30 54.28 1.33
N ALA A 180 20.03 54.38 2.44
CA ALA A 180 20.08 55.55 3.32
C ALA A 180 21.52 56.07 3.44
N CYS A 181 22.03 56.66 2.36
CA CYS A 181 23.13 57.64 2.30
C CYS A 181 22.88 58.53 1.10
#